data_AF-A0A4D4L4M0-F1
#
_entry.id   AF-A0A4D4L4M0-F1
#
_cell.length_a   1.000
_cell.length_b   1.000
_cell.length_c   1.000
_cell.angle_alpha   90.00
_cell.angle_beta   90.00
_cell.angle_gamma   90.00
#
_symmetry.space_group_name_H-M   'P 1'
#
loop_
_entity.id
_entity.type
_entity.pdbx_description
1 polymer ?
#
loop_
_entity_poly.entity_id
_entity_poly.type
_entity_poly.pdbx_seq_one_letter_code
_entity_poly.pdbx_strand_id
1 'polypeptide(L)' 'MPGLFVSPHMSGDTVGWRDHLADQFQDNYERWCAGEPLLNIVDKRLGYVPVD' A
#
# COMPACT_ATOMS: atom_id res chain seq x y z
N MET A 1 -9.15 -6.01 -29.35
CA MET A 1 -8.35 -4.79 -29.13
C MET A 1 -6.91 -5.08 -29.53
N PRO A 2 -6.43 -4.58 -30.67
CA PRO A 2 -5.01 -4.64 -31.00
C PRO A 2 -4.17 -3.91 -29.93
N GLY A 3 -3.08 -4.51 -29.45
CA GLY A 3 -2.19 -3.91 -28.44
C GLY A 3 -2.61 -4.05 -26.97
N LEU A 4 -3.67 -4.82 -26.67
CA LEU A 4 -4.06 -5.10 -25.28
C LEU A 4 -3.18 -6.20 -24.69
N PHE A 5 -2.53 -5.91 -23.56
CA PHE A 5 -1.83 -6.88 -22.73
C PHE A 5 -2.59 -7.09 -21.43
N VAL A 6 -2.79 -8.36 -21.07
CA VAL A 6 -3.39 -8.78 -19.81
C VAL A 6 -2.37 -9.63 -19.08
N SER A 7 -2.04 -9.25 -17.85
CA SER A 7 -1.17 -10.02 -16.98
C SER A 7 -1.95 -10.59 -15.81
N PRO A 8 -1.48 -11.69 -15.21
CA PRO A 8 -1.94 -12.08 -13.88
C PRO A 8 -1.72 -10.93 -12.87
N HIS A 9 -2.48 -10.96 -11.77
CA HIS A 9 -2.40 -9.95 -10.70
C HIS A 9 -1.14 -10.14 -9.85
N MET A 10 0.03 -9.93 -10.46
CA MET A 10 1.37 -10.18 -9.90
C MET A 10 2.27 -8.95 -10.01
N SER A 11 1.72 -7.76 -10.29
CA SER A 11 2.52 -6.54 -10.45
C SER A 11 3.26 -6.12 -9.18
N GLY A 12 2.79 -6.56 -8.01
CA GLY A 12 3.46 -6.38 -6.72
C GLY A 12 4.37 -7.54 -6.31
N ASP A 13 4.31 -8.69 -7.00
CA ASP A 13 5.04 -9.92 -6.65
C ASP A 13 6.50 -9.87 -7.12
N THR A 14 7.25 -8.92 -6.56
CA THR A 14 8.67 -8.71 -6.85
C THR A 14 9.56 -9.41 -5.82
N VAL A 15 10.82 -9.71 -6.17
CA VAL A 15 11.75 -10.30 -5.20
C VAL A 15 11.87 -9.39 -3.97
N GLY A 16 11.60 -9.94 -2.78
CA GLY A 16 11.64 -9.20 -1.51
C GLY A 16 10.36 -8.43 -1.16
N TRP A 17 9.30 -8.50 -1.96
CA TRP A 17 8.09 -7.67 -1.75
C TRP A 17 7.46 -7.82 -0.36
N ARG A 18 7.50 -9.02 0.21
CA ARG A 18 6.91 -9.32 1.52
C ARG A 18 7.66 -8.66 2.66
N ASP A 19 9.00 -8.66 2.58
CA ASP A 19 9.85 -8.06 3.62
C ASP A 19 9.70 -6.55 3.57
N HIS A 20 9.77 -5.94 2.38
CA HIS A 20 9.54 -4.49 2.23
C HIS A 20 8.15 -4.05 2.71
N LEU A 21 7.11 -4.87 2.49
CA LEU A 21 5.77 -4.58 2.99
C LEU A 21 5.70 -4.68 4.52
N ALA A 22 6.38 -5.66 5.11
CA ALA A 22 6.46 -5.82 6.56
C ALA A 22 7.19 -4.63 7.20
N ASP A 23 8.32 -4.21 6.63
CA ASP A 23 9.09 -3.05 7.10
C ASP A 23 8.23 -1.78 7.07
N GLN A 24 7.54 -1.52 5.96
CA GLN A 24 6.65 -0.36 5.83
C GLN A 24 5.54 -0.36 6.90
N PHE A 25 4.97 -1.53 7.20
CA PHE A 25 3.95 -1.65 8.23
C PHE A 25 4.55 -1.41 9.63
N GLN A 26 5.70 -2.03 9.92
CA GLN A 26 6.38 -1.89 11.20
C GLN A 26 6.75 -0.43 11.47
N ASP A 27 7.32 0.28 10.49
CA ASP A 27 7.68 1.70 10.62
C ASP A 27 6.46 2.56 10.99
N ASN A 28 5.31 2.32 10.36
CA ASN A 28 4.09 3.05 10.67
C ASN A 28 3.49 2.64 12.02
N TYR A 29 3.63 1.38 12.43
CA TYR A 29 3.22 0.92 13.76
C TYR A 29 4.03 1.57 14.87
N GLU A 30 5.36 1.67 14.71
CA GLU A 30 6.25 2.32 15.67
C GLU A 30 5.94 3.82 15.79
N ARG A 31 5.76 4.52 14.65
CA ARG A 31 5.29 5.92 14.62
C ARG A 31 3.96 6.11 15.33
N TRP A 32 2.99 5.21 15.08
CA TRP A 32 1.69 5.25 15.74
C TRP A 32 1.82 5.13 17.26
N CYS A 33 2.62 4.17 17.74
CA CYS A 33 2.89 3.99 19.17
C CYS A 33 3.54 5.23 19.80
N ALA A 34 4.41 5.90 19.05
CA ALA A 34 5.10 7.12 19.50
C ALA A 34 4.26 8.40 19.36
N GLY A 35 3.07 8.34 18.76
CA GLY A 35 2.25 9.52 18.46
C GLY A 35 2.83 10.40 17.33
N GLU A 36 3.69 9.85 16.49
CA GLU A 36 4.34 10.54 15.38
C GLU A 36 3.47 10.53 14.11
N PRO A 37 3.69 11.47 13.17
CA PRO A 37 3.04 11.44 11.88
C PRO A 37 3.35 10.15 11.10
N LEU A 38 2.29 9.50 10.64
CA LEU A 38 2.35 8.31 9.78
C LEU A 38 2.75 8.67 8.35
N LEU A 39 3.32 7.70 7.65
CA LEU A 39 3.69 7.79 6.24
C LEU A 39 2.60 7.19 5.36
N ASN A 40 2.48 7.69 4.12
CA ASN A 40 1.59 7.18 3.08
C ASN A 40 0.09 7.17 3.50
N ILE A 41 -0.34 8.21 4.21
CA ILE A 41 -1.73 8.35 4.65
C ILE A 41 -2.67 8.45 3.44
N VAL A 42 -3.66 7.56 3.42
CA VAL A 42 -4.76 7.58 2.46
C VAL A 42 -5.80 8.61 2.91
N ASP A 43 -5.99 9.67 2.12
CA ASP A 43 -7.10 10.61 2.33
C ASP A 43 -8.42 9.96 1.89
N LYS A 44 -9.22 9.55 2.87
CA LYS A 44 -10.51 8.87 2.65
C LYS A 44 -11.57 9.79 2.01
N ARG A 45 -11.40 11.12 2.07
CA ARG A 45 -12.35 12.08 1.49
C ARG A 45 -12.27 12.16 -0.03
N LEU A 46 -11.19 11.63 -0.62
CA LEU A 46 -11.01 11.59 -2.07
C LEU A 46 -11.83 10.47 -2.74
N GLY A 47 -12.59 9.68 -1.98
CA GLY A 47 -13.51 8.67 -2.50
C GLY A 47 -12.86 7.34 -2.91
N TYR A 48 -11.57 7.14 -2.61
CA TYR A 48 -10.88 5.86 -2.83
C TYR A 48 -11.32 4.75 -1.85
N VAL A 49 -11.98 5.11 -0.77
CA VAL A 49 -12.48 4.18 0.24
C VAL A 49 -14.01 4.23 0.20
N PRO A 50 -14.71 3.09 0.07
CA PRO A 50 -16.16 3.05 0.18
C PRO A 50 -16.62 3.68 1.50
N VAL A 51 -17.60 4.56 1.42
CA VAL A 51 -18.35 5.06 2.57
C VAL A 51 -19.69 4.35 2.56
N ASP A 52 -20.05 3.75 3.70
CA ASP A 52 -21.43 3.34 3.96
C ASP A 52 -22.32 4.59 4.08
#